data_AF-A0A949Z8X0-F1
#
_entry.id   AF-A0A949Z8X0-F1
#
_cell.length_a   1.000
_cell.length_b   1.000
_cell.length_c   1.000
_cell.angle_alpha   90.00
_cell.angle_beta   90.00
_cell.angle_gamma   90.00
#
_symmetry.space_group_name_H-M   'P 1'
#
loop_
_entity.id
_entity.type
_entity.pdbx_description
1 polymer ?
#
loop_
_entity_poly.entity_id
_entity_poly.type
_entity_poly.pdbx_seq_one_letter_code
_entity_poly.pdbx_strand_id
1 'polypeptide(L)'
;APLNQATGYIGFANYAGFLVPWLSSSPWAIKGLAMVVGIFTLISLYRGIKTISRIGIILGVASIFTLLCVSVASYAHFSAPQALALPGGHDSIWSGLRAGLGQALIIAMYDYLGYNQSSCIGGEVHDPAKTIPRSILISIVLVAALYITMQFGILGAISWKAIIPAADGSLPPLGQHVASAVVSSSWGPAAATIVTILILVTAFASVYGNLLGYTRVPYAAAADGVFLRPFAHLNAKHRFPDVSLVVMGLLALVACLFPLDQVINALTTGIVLIQSIAQIVAVVAIHRRGIKAPYQMWLYPVPALIALIGWIFIFQSAGGPAILFGLVSLAAGAVAFFVRAFRKHEWPFERQAAR
;
A
#
# COMPACT_ATOMS: atom_id res chain seq x y z
N ALA A 1 0.42 5.44 -7.41
CA ALA A 1 -0.65 6.19 -6.73
C ALA A 1 -2.05 5.64 -7.07
N PRO A 2 -2.52 5.60 -8.34
CA PRO A 2 -3.88 5.12 -8.63
C PRO A 2 -4.14 3.68 -8.19
N LEU A 3 -3.18 2.78 -8.40
CA LEU A 3 -3.29 1.38 -7.96
C LEU A 3 -3.42 1.28 -6.43
N ASN A 4 -2.63 2.03 -5.67
CA ASN A 4 -2.73 2.05 -4.19
C ASN A 4 -4.07 2.62 -3.70
N GLN A 5 -4.66 3.51 -4.47
CA GLN A 5 -5.99 4.02 -4.16
C GLN A 5 -7.06 2.96 -4.41
N ALA A 6 -6.95 2.25 -5.54
CA ALA A 6 -7.85 1.18 -5.90
C ALA A 6 -7.79 0.00 -4.93
N THR A 7 -6.62 -0.38 -4.43
CA THR A 7 -6.49 -1.46 -3.45
C THR A 7 -7.31 -1.19 -2.19
N GLY A 8 -7.32 0.05 -1.70
CA GLY A 8 -8.14 0.41 -0.54
C GLY A 8 -9.64 0.44 -0.83
N TYR A 9 -10.08 0.85 -2.03
CA TYR A 9 -11.49 0.78 -2.42
C TYR A 9 -11.98 -0.66 -2.58
N ILE A 10 -11.19 -1.50 -3.26
CA ILE A 10 -11.48 -2.92 -3.42
C ILE A 10 -11.46 -3.61 -2.06
N GLY A 11 -10.48 -3.31 -1.19
CA GLY A 11 -10.40 -3.84 0.16
C GLY A 11 -11.62 -3.48 1.01
N PHE A 12 -12.07 -2.21 0.95
CA PHE A 12 -13.32 -1.78 1.59
C PHE A 12 -14.52 -2.58 1.07
N ALA A 13 -14.67 -2.68 -0.26
CA ALA A 13 -15.81 -3.33 -0.89
C ALA A 13 -15.86 -4.83 -0.59
N ASN A 14 -14.70 -5.49 -0.64
CA ASN A 14 -14.54 -6.87 -0.20
C ASN A 14 -15.02 -6.98 1.24
N TYR A 15 -14.44 -6.23 2.17
CA TYR A 15 -14.72 -6.36 3.60
C TYR A 15 -16.18 -6.03 3.97
N ALA A 16 -16.83 -5.13 3.23
CA ALA A 16 -18.25 -4.81 3.39
C ALA A 16 -19.17 -6.01 3.14
N GLY A 17 -18.68 -7.01 2.39
CA GLY A 17 -19.35 -8.29 2.19
C GLY A 17 -19.66 -9.06 3.48
N PHE A 18 -18.97 -8.78 4.59
CA PHE A 18 -19.31 -9.35 5.89
C PHE A 18 -20.69 -8.87 6.40
N LEU A 19 -20.98 -7.57 6.24
CA LEU A 19 -22.26 -6.98 6.67
C LEU A 19 -23.38 -7.28 5.68
N VAL A 20 -23.02 -7.41 4.40
CA VAL A 20 -23.97 -7.54 3.30
C VAL A 20 -23.54 -8.73 2.42
N PRO A 21 -23.93 -9.97 2.80
CA PRO A 21 -23.39 -11.19 2.20
C PRO A 21 -23.58 -11.33 0.69
N TRP A 22 -24.64 -10.75 0.13
CA TRP A 22 -24.90 -10.80 -1.32
C TRP A 22 -23.82 -10.10 -2.15
N LEU A 23 -23.08 -9.14 -1.57
CA LEU A 23 -21.94 -8.50 -2.23
C LEU A 23 -20.86 -9.55 -2.52
N SER A 24 -20.57 -10.43 -1.55
CA SER A 24 -19.55 -11.48 -1.67
C SER A 24 -19.91 -12.54 -2.72
N SER A 25 -21.19 -12.68 -3.05
CA SER A 25 -21.67 -13.64 -4.05
C SER A 25 -21.46 -13.18 -5.50
N SER A 26 -21.21 -11.89 -5.75
CA SER A 26 -21.08 -11.35 -7.11
C SER A 26 -19.81 -10.49 -7.26
N PRO A 27 -18.84 -10.92 -8.09
CA PRO A 27 -17.65 -10.11 -8.37
C PRO A 27 -17.97 -8.71 -8.91
N TRP A 28 -19.06 -8.57 -9.67
CA TRP A 28 -19.50 -7.28 -10.21
C TRP A 28 -20.09 -6.36 -9.14
N ALA A 29 -20.72 -6.92 -8.11
CA ALA A 29 -21.23 -6.14 -6.99
C ALA A 29 -20.09 -5.50 -6.18
N ILE A 30 -19.03 -6.28 -5.92
CA ILE A 30 -17.80 -5.78 -5.26
C ILE A 30 -17.17 -4.66 -6.08
N LYS A 31 -16.98 -4.87 -7.39
CA LYS A 31 -16.41 -3.86 -8.30
C LYS A 31 -17.29 -2.59 -8.32
N GLY A 32 -18.60 -2.76 -8.38
CA GLY A 32 -19.59 -1.68 -8.31
C GLY A 32 -19.45 -0.86 -7.03
N LEU A 33 -19.41 -1.53 -5.87
CA LEU A 33 -19.25 -0.87 -4.58
C LEU A 33 -17.90 -0.15 -4.47
N ALA A 34 -16.80 -0.77 -4.91
CA ALA A 34 -15.48 -0.14 -4.92
C ALA A 34 -15.49 1.16 -5.76
N MET A 35 -16.14 1.15 -6.92
CA MET A 35 -16.31 2.35 -7.75
C MET A 35 -17.19 3.40 -7.08
N VAL A 36 -18.29 3.01 -6.42
CA VAL A 36 -19.15 3.94 -5.68
C VAL A 36 -18.38 4.62 -4.55
N VAL A 37 -17.58 3.87 -3.79
CA VAL A 37 -16.70 4.43 -2.75
C VAL A 37 -15.66 5.36 -3.36
N GLY A 38 -15.06 4.98 -4.49
CA GLY A 38 -14.12 5.82 -5.22
C GLY A 38 -14.73 7.14 -5.68
N ILE A 39 -15.91 7.10 -6.31
CA ILE A 39 -16.65 8.29 -6.73
C ILE A 39 -17.03 9.15 -5.52
N PHE A 40 -17.50 8.53 -4.44
CA PHE A 40 -17.86 9.23 -3.22
C PHE A 40 -16.66 9.95 -2.59
N THR A 41 -15.49 9.31 -2.54
CA THR A 41 -14.26 9.98 -2.09
C THR A 41 -13.87 11.13 -3.00
N LEU A 42 -13.93 10.96 -4.32
CA LEU A 42 -13.62 12.02 -5.29
C LEU A 42 -14.51 13.26 -5.07
N ILE A 43 -15.82 13.05 -4.97
CA ILE A 43 -16.81 14.12 -4.73
C ILE A 43 -16.57 14.78 -3.37
N SER A 44 -16.30 13.98 -2.34
CA SER A 44 -16.07 14.48 -0.98
C SER A 44 -14.82 15.35 -0.90
N LEU A 45 -13.71 14.93 -1.52
CA LEU A 45 -12.48 15.74 -1.59
C LEU A 45 -12.70 17.02 -2.41
N TYR A 46 -13.47 16.96 -3.49
CA TYR A 46 -13.76 18.14 -4.33
C TYR A 46 -14.52 19.24 -3.56
N ARG A 47 -15.31 18.85 -2.55
CA ARG A 47 -16.05 19.78 -1.68
C ARG A 47 -15.18 20.46 -0.61
N GLY A 48 -13.89 20.15 -0.52
CA GLY A 48 -12.92 20.94 0.25
C GLY A 48 -13.01 20.80 1.77
N ILE A 49 -13.13 19.56 2.28
CA ILE A 49 -13.17 19.30 3.72
C ILE A 49 -11.81 19.67 4.34
N LYS A 50 -11.73 20.75 5.11
CA LYS A 50 -10.49 21.27 5.75
C LYS A 50 -10.09 20.53 7.05
N THR A 51 -10.88 19.56 7.51
CA THR A 51 -10.70 18.89 8.83
C THR A 51 -9.79 17.65 8.78
N ILE A 52 -8.95 17.51 7.75
CA ILE A 52 -8.31 16.23 7.39
C ILE A 52 -7.26 15.78 8.42
N SER A 53 -6.48 16.70 9.00
CA SER A 53 -5.43 16.35 9.96
C SER A 53 -5.99 15.76 11.27
N ARG A 54 -7.00 16.40 11.87
CA ARG A 54 -7.65 15.89 13.09
C ARG A 54 -8.37 14.57 12.84
N ILE A 55 -9.07 14.48 11.71
CA ILE A 55 -9.75 13.24 11.27
C ILE A 55 -8.72 12.12 11.13
N GLY A 56 -7.58 12.37 10.48
CA GLY A 56 -6.50 11.39 10.32
C GLY A 56 -5.94 10.84 11.64
N ILE A 57 -5.74 11.68 12.66
CA ILE A 57 -5.28 11.23 13.99
C ILE A 57 -6.34 10.32 14.63
N ILE A 58 -7.61 10.73 14.63
CA ILE A 58 -8.71 9.94 15.20
C ILE A 58 -8.79 8.58 14.51
N LEU A 59 -8.65 8.55 13.18
CA LEU A 59 -8.70 7.32 12.39
C LEU A 59 -7.49 6.43 12.60
N GLY A 60 -6.30 7.01 12.80
CA GLY A 60 -5.11 6.27 13.18
C GLY A 60 -5.27 5.59 14.55
N VAL A 61 -5.78 6.32 15.53
CA VAL A 61 -6.09 5.76 16.86
C VAL A 61 -7.16 4.66 16.76
N ALA A 62 -8.22 4.89 15.99
CA ALA A 62 -9.25 3.88 15.74
C ALA A 62 -8.68 2.62 15.06
N SER A 63 -7.72 2.77 14.14
CA SER A 63 -7.07 1.64 13.47
C SER A 63 -6.26 0.79 14.44
N ILE A 64 -5.43 1.44 15.29
CA ILE A 64 -4.66 0.75 16.32
C ILE A 64 -5.60 0.06 17.31
N PHE A 65 -6.64 0.76 17.76
CA PHE A 65 -7.65 0.19 18.66
C PHE A 65 -8.32 -1.05 18.06
N THR A 66 -8.75 -0.97 16.81
CA THR A 66 -9.37 -2.09 16.09
C THR A 66 -8.44 -3.28 15.99
N LEU A 67 -7.17 -3.04 15.68
CA LEU A 67 -6.16 -4.09 15.60
C LEU A 67 -5.90 -4.75 16.96
N LEU A 68 -5.89 -3.97 18.04
CA LEU A 68 -5.79 -4.51 19.40
C LEU A 68 -7.02 -5.35 19.76
N CYS A 69 -8.24 -4.88 19.43
CA CYS A 69 -9.46 -5.65 19.66
C CYS A 69 -9.42 -7.01 18.95
N VAL A 70 -9.04 -7.03 17.67
CA VAL A 70 -8.90 -8.28 16.90
C VAL A 70 -7.82 -9.17 17.51
N SER A 71 -6.68 -8.61 17.91
CA SER A 71 -5.60 -9.37 18.55
C SER A 71 -6.07 -10.02 19.84
N VAL A 72 -6.69 -9.27 20.77
CA VAL A 72 -7.20 -9.81 22.04
C VAL A 72 -8.29 -10.86 21.79
N ALA A 73 -9.22 -10.61 20.87
CA ALA A 73 -10.25 -11.58 20.50
C ALA A 73 -9.63 -12.89 19.95
N SER A 74 -8.51 -12.79 19.22
CA SER A 74 -7.81 -13.95 18.69
C SER A 74 -7.17 -14.80 19.79
N TYR A 75 -6.70 -14.19 20.87
CA TYR A 75 -6.09 -14.94 21.97
C TYR A 75 -7.11 -15.57 22.94
N ALA A 76 -8.39 -15.22 22.86
CA ALA A 76 -9.45 -15.75 23.73
C ALA A 76 -9.65 -17.27 23.56
N HIS A 77 -9.48 -17.80 22.35
CA HIS A 77 -9.58 -19.23 22.03
C HIS A 77 -8.30 -19.75 21.38
N PHE A 78 -7.14 -19.29 21.87
CA PHE A 78 -5.85 -19.60 21.25
C PHE A 78 -5.45 -21.07 21.43
N SER A 79 -5.15 -21.73 20.32
CA SER A 79 -4.57 -23.06 20.29
C SER A 79 -3.15 -23.01 19.70
N ALA A 80 -2.13 -23.28 20.52
CA ALA A 80 -0.74 -23.31 20.07
C ALA A 80 -0.46 -24.37 18.98
N PRO A 81 -1.01 -25.62 19.07
CA PRO A 81 -0.88 -26.60 18.00
C PRO A 81 -1.50 -26.12 16.68
N GLN A 82 -2.57 -25.33 16.75
CA GLN A 82 -3.23 -24.80 15.57
C GLN A 82 -2.43 -23.66 14.93
N ALA A 83 -1.87 -22.76 15.74
CA ALA A 83 -1.03 -21.65 15.28
C ALA A 83 0.24 -22.15 14.57
N LEU A 84 0.77 -23.30 15.01
CA LEU A 84 1.97 -23.92 14.48
C LEU A 84 1.67 -25.03 13.44
N ALA A 85 0.40 -25.24 13.10
CA ALA A 85 0.02 -26.26 12.14
C ALA A 85 0.54 -25.92 10.74
N LEU A 86 1.33 -26.82 10.16
CA LEU A 86 1.81 -26.66 8.80
C LEU A 86 0.70 -26.93 7.78
N PRO A 87 0.63 -26.14 6.68
CA PRO A 87 -0.25 -26.45 5.56
C PRO A 87 0.03 -27.86 4.99
N GLY A 88 -1.03 -28.59 4.66
CA GLY A 88 -0.93 -29.98 4.19
C GLY A 88 -0.02 -30.11 2.95
N GLY A 89 0.93 -31.05 3.00
CA GLY A 89 1.92 -31.28 1.93
C GLY A 89 3.30 -30.67 2.17
N HIS A 90 3.51 -29.99 3.30
CA HIS A 90 4.81 -29.45 3.69
C HIS A 90 5.33 -30.12 4.97
N ASP A 91 6.36 -30.96 4.82
CA ASP A 91 6.98 -31.69 5.94
C ASP A 91 7.87 -30.79 6.82
N SER A 92 8.14 -29.56 6.36
CA SER A 92 8.98 -28.59 7.06
C SER A 92 8.58 -27.16 6.73
N ILE A 93 8.75 -26.25 7.69
CA ILE A 93 8.63 -24.79 7.53
C ILE A 93 9.43 -24.32 6.30
N TRP A 94 10.61 -24.89 6.05
CA TRP A 94 11.45 -24.53 4.92
C TRP A 94 10.81 -24.83 3.56
N SER A 95 10.04 -25.91 3.46
CA SER A 95 9.34 -26.26 2.22
C SER A 95 8.20 -25.29 1.94
N GLY A 96 7.43 -24.90 2.96
CA GLY A 96 6.38 -23.89 2.85
C GLY A 96 6.94 -22.49 2.54
N LEU A 97 8.04 -22.11 3.18
CA LEU A 97 8.74 -20.85 2.87
C LEU A 97 9.19 -20.82 1.41
N ARG A 98 9.80 -21.89 0.88
CA ARG A 98 10.19 -21.93 -0.53
C ARG A 98 9.01 -21.80 -1.49
N ALA A 99 7.86 -22.37 -1.13
CA ALA A 99 6.67 -22.34 -1.98
C ALA A 99 5.93 -20.99 -1.97
N GLY A 100 5.87 -20.32 -0.82
CA GLY A 100 4.98 -19.16 -0.62
C GLY A 100 5.63 -17.85 -0.22
N LEU A 101 6.92 -17.82 0.15
CA LEU A 101 7.56 -16.63 0.73
C LEU A 101 7.51 -15.42 -0.21
N GLY A 102 7.70 -15.62 -1.51
CA GLY A 102 7.66 -14.54 -2.50
C GLY A 102 6.32 -13.79 -2.53
N GLN A 103 5.22 -14.54 -2.62
CA GLN A 103 3.86 -14.00 -2.62
C GLN A 103 3.50 -13.38 -1.26
N ALA A 104 3.89 -14.02 -0.16
CA ALA A 104 3.68 -13.48 1.18
C ALA A 104 4.44 -12.15 1.38
N LEU A 105 5.67 -12.04 0.88
CA LEU A 105 6.47 -10.80 0.96
C LEU A 105 5.89 -9.67 0.12
N ILE A 106 5.21 -9.95 -1.00
CA ILE A 106 4.55 -8.89 -1.78
C ILE A 106 3.43 -8.23 -0.97
N ILE A 107 2.58 -9.05 -0.33
CA ILE A 107 1.48 -8.56 0.51
C ILE A 107 2.06 -7.86 1.75
N ALA A 108 3.05 -8.46 2.41
CA ALA A 108 3.70 -7.86 3.56
C ALA A 108 4.31 -6.49 3.19
N MET A 109 5.06 -6.40 2.10
CA MET A 109 5.64 -5.12 1.69
C MET A 109 4.57 -4.09 1.41
N TYR A 110 3.48 -4.46 0.72
CA TYR A 110 2.33 -3.59 0.51
C TYR A 110 1.81 -3.01 1.83
N ASP A 111 1.65 -3.84 2.87
CA ASP A 111 1.17 -3.41 4.18
C ASP A 111 2.14 -2.47 4.92
N TYR A 112 3.45 -2.54 4.63
CA TYR A 112 4.47 -1.66 5.22
C TYR A 112 4.79 -0.40 4.40
N LEU A 113 4.29 -0.24 3.17
CA LEU A 113 4.67 0.86 2.26
C LEU A 113 4.51 2.28 2.83
N GLY A 114 3.68 2.45 3.86
CA GLY A 114 3.39 3.74 4.48
C GLY A 114 4.61 4.50 5.02
N TYR A 115 5.72 3.82 5.33
CA TYR A 115 6.91 4.46 5.92
C TYR A 115 7.49 5.61 5.07
N ASN A 116 7.32 5.55 3.75
CA ASN A 116 7.84 6.57 2.83
C ASN A 116 7.20 7.94 3.03
N GLN A 117 5.95 8.00 3.50
CA GLN A 117 5.20 9.26 3.61
C GLN A 117 5.83 10.20 4.65
N SER A 118 6.41 9.66 5.72
CA SER A 118 7.13 10.45 6.73
C SER A 118 8.36 11.15 6.15
N SER A 119 8.95 10.65 5.06
CA SER A 119 10.09 11.28 4.41
C SER A 119 9.70 12.51 3.56
N CYS A 120 8.45 12.59 3.11
CA CYS A 120 7.97 13.67 2.25
C CYS A 120 7.71 14.99 3.00
N ILE A 121 7.61 14.96 4.32
CA ILE A 121 7.30 16.12 5.18
C ILE A 121 8.53 16.67 5.91
N GLY A 122 9.74 16.36 5.42
CA GLY A 122 10.98 16.74 6.12
C GLY A 122 11.20 18.23 6.30
N GLY A 123 10.57 19.09 5.49
CA GLY A 123 10.60 20.54 5.65
C GLY A 123 9.75 21.08 6.81
N GLU A 124 8.83 20.28 7.34
CA GLU A 124 7.93 20.65 8.45
C GLU A 124 8.36 20.03 9.79
N VAL A 125 9.34 19.12 9.77
CA VAL A 125 9.78 18.35 10.93
C VAL A 125 10.95 19.02 11.64
N HIS A 126 10.90 19.11 12.96
CA HIS A 126 12.01 19.57 13.79
C HIS A 126 13.16 18.55 13.81
N ASP A 127 14.38 19.00 13.52
CA ASP A 127 15.60 18.16 13.36
C ASP A 127 15.37 16.93 12.46
N PRO A 128 15.07 17.13 11.15
CA PRO A 128 14.64 16.06 10.26
C PRO A 128 15.70 14.97 10.09
N ALA A 129 16.98 15.30 10.23
CA ALA A 129 18.11 14.37 10.13
C ALA A 129 18.08 13.26 11.20
N LYS A 130 17.49 13.54 12.37
CA LYS A 130 17.35 12.55 13.46
C LYS A 130 15.92 12.07 13.61
N THR A 131 14.94 12.95 13.48
CA THR A 131 13.53 12.64 13.73
C THR A 131 12.95 11.71 12.67
N ILE A 132 13.24 11.92 11.38
CA ILE A 132 12.68 11.10 10.30
C ILE A 132 13.19 9.65 10.37
N PRO A 133 14.52 9.38 10.46
CA PRO A 133 14.99 8.00 10.54
C PRO A 133 14.48 7.26 11.78
N ARG A 134 14.45 7.93 12.94
CA ARG A 134 13.93 7.34 14.18
C ARG A 134 12.43 7.03 14.08
N SER A 135 11.65 7.96 13.54
CA SER A 135 10.21 7.75 13.34
C SER A 135 9.94 6.55 12.43
N ILE A 136 10.68 6.42 11.32
CA ILE A 136 10.56 5.29 10.39
C ILE A 136 10.91 3.96 11.09
N LEU A 137 12.05 3.88 11.77
CA LEU A 137 12.47 2.62 12.43
C LEU A 137 11.53 2.21 13.57
N ILE A 138 11.14 3.16 14.43
CA ILE A 138 10.24 2.89 15.56
C ILE A 138 8.86 2.46 15.04
N SER A 139 8.32 3.15 14.03
CA SER A 139 7.01 2.79 13.47
C SER A 139 7.03 1.42 12.82
N ILE A 140 8.07 1.06 12.06
CA ILE A 140 8.21 -0.27 11.46
C ILE A 140 8.26 -1.36 12.54
N VAL A 141 9.09 -1.20 13.58
CA VAL A 141 9.21 -2.21 14.65
C VAL A 141 7.91 -2.35 15.43
N LEU A 142 7.24 -1.24 15.74
CA LEU A 142 5.96 -1.24 16.45
C LEU A 142 4.87 -1.93 15.63
N VAL A 143 4.72 -1.57 14.36
CA VAL A 143 3.73 -2.19 13.45
C VAL A 143 4.05 -3.66 13.24
N ALA A 144 5.34 -4.04 13.16
CA ALA A 144 5.75 -5.44 13.07
C ALA A 144 5.35 -6.25 14.30
N ALA A 145 5.59 -5.74 15.50
CA ALA A 145 5.15 -6.40 16.72
C ALA A 145 3.63 -6.60 16.74
N LEU A 146 2.88 -5.55 16.36
CA LEU A 146 1.42 -5.58 16.30
C LEU A 146 0.90 -6.60 15.27
N TYR A 147 1.43 -6.58 14.05
CA TYR A 147 1.02 -7.47 12.97
C TYR A 147 1.38 -8.92 13.27
N ILE A 148 2.60 -9.19 13.75
CA ILE A 148 3.01 -10.55 14.11
C ILE A 148 2.12 -11.09 15.24
N THR A 149 1.86 -10.29 16.27
CA THR A 149 1.00 -10.68 17.39
C THR A 149 -0.42 -10.99 16.90
N MET A 150 -1.00 -10.12 16.09
CA MET A 150 -2.33 -10.32 15.53
C MET A 150 -2.39 -11.57 14.66
N GLN A 151 -1.47 -11.72 13.70
CA GLN A 151 -1.46 -12.85 12.76
C GLN A 151 -1.24 -14.18 13.48
N PHE A 152 -0.32 -14.22 14.45
CA PHE A 152 -0.09 -15.43 15.25
C PHE A 152 -1.33 -15.79 16.08
N GLY A 153 -1.99 -14.81 16.70
CA GLY A 153 -3.26 -15.00 17.37
C GLY A 153 -4.33 -15.57 16.44
N ILE A 154 -4.51 -14.99 15.25
CA ILE A 154 -5.50 -15.42 14.26
C ILE A 154 -5.28 -16.89 13.85
N LEU A 155 -4.02 -17.27 13.58
CA LEU A 155 -3.68 -18.66 13.23
C LEU A 155 -3.95 -19.64 14.37
N GLY A 156 -3.82 -19.19 15.63
CA GLY A 156 -4.19 -19.99 16.80
C GLY A 156 -5.69 -20.08 17.06
N ALA A 157 -6.47 -19.06 16.66
CA ALA A 157 -7.92 -19.02 16.83
C ALA A 157 -8.67 -19.79 15.73
N ILE A 158 -8.25 -19.63 14.48
CA ILE A 158 -8.93 -20.20 13.30
C ILE A 158 -7.96 -21.03 12.46
N SER A 159 -8.41 -22.20 12.01
CA SER A 159 -7.60 -23.08 11.18
C SER A 159 -7.36 -22.45 9.80
N TRP A 160 -6.12 -22.51 9.31
CA TRP A 160 -5.76 -22.02 7.98
C TRP A 160 -6.64 -22.62 6.86
N LYS A 161 -7.17 -23.84 7.05
CA LYS A 161 -8.09 -24.51 6.13
C LYS A 161 -9.41 -23.78 5.92
N ALA A 162 -9.86 -23.00 6.90
CA ALA A 162 -11.07 -22.18 6.79
C ALA A 162 -10.83 -20.84 6.09
N ILE A 163 -9.55 -20.48 5.89
CA ILE A 163 -9.10 -19.19 5.34
C ILE A 163 -8.65 -19.35 3.88
N ILE A 164 -8.14 -20.53 3.50
CA ILE A 164 -7.77 -20.81 2.12
C ILE A 164 -8.97 -21.37 1.32
N PRO A 165 -9.01 -21.14 -0.01
CA PRO A 165 -9.93 -21.86 -0.88
C PRO A 165 -9.71 -23.36 -0.74
N ALA A 166 -10.79 -24.14 -0.69
CA ALA A 166 -10.64 -25.59 -0.66
C ALA A 166 -10.10 -26.09 -2.01
N ALA A 167 -9.47 -27.27 -2.00
CA ALA A 167 -8.85 -27.86 -3.19
C ALA A 167 -9.85 -28.15 -4.33
N ASP A 168 -11.15 -28.15 -4.03
CA ASP A 168 -12.25 -28.28 -4.99
C ASP A 168 -12.61 -26.96 -5.71
N GLY A 169 -11.90 -25.87 -5.40
CA GLY A 169 -12.13 -24.55 -5.99
C GLY A 169 -13.29 -23.77 -5.35
N SER A 170 -13.88 -24.27 -4.27
CA SER A 170 -14.89 -23.54 -3.51
C SER A 170 -14.27 -22.34 -2.76
N LEU A 171 -15.06 -21.27 -2.64
CA LEU A 171 -14.65 -20.07 -1.91
C LEU A 171 -14.34 -20.44 -0.45
N PRO A 172 -13.34 -19.78 0.19
CA PRO A 172 -13.03 -20.05 1.59
C PRO A 172 -14.28 -19.89 2.47
N PRO A 173 -14.54 -20.79 3.44
CA PRO A 173 -15.70 -20.69 4.34
C PRO A 173 -15.81 -19.34 5.07
N LEU A 174 -14.68 -18.70 5.35
CA LEU A 174 -14.59 -17.41 6.03
C LEU A 174 -14.43 -16.21 5.07
N GLY A 175 -14.38 -16.48 3.76
CA GLY A 175 -14.14 -15.48 2.73
C GLY A 175 -12.90 -14.63 3.02
N GLN A 176 -13.04 -13.31 2.85
CA GLN A 176 -11.99 -12.32 3.14
C GLN A 176 -12.14 -11.65 4.51
N HIS A 177 -13.00 -12.17 5.40
CA HIS A 177 -13.43 -11.50 6.64
C HIS A 177 -12.80 -12.09 7.89
N VAL A 178 -11.55 -12.52 7.80
CA VAL A 178 -10.87 -13.30 8.86
C VAL A 178 -10.94 -12.61 10.23
N ALA A 179 -10.58 -11.34 10.31
CA ALA A 179 -10.60 -10.60 11.58
C ALA A 179 -12.01 -10.53 12.21
N SER A 180 -13.05 -10.30 11.41
CA SER A 180 -14.44 -10.25 11.90
C SER A 180 -14.97 -11.63 12.26
N ALA A 181 -14.55 -12.68 11.55
CA ALA A 181 -14.86 -14.05 11.91
C ALA A 181 -14.26 -14.44 13.27
N VAL A 182 -12.99 -14.09 13.54
CA VAL A 182 -12.35 -14.33 14.83
C VAL A 182 -13.08 -13.60 15.95
N VAL A 183 -13.42 -12.33 15.75
CA VAL A 183 -14.19 -11.58 16.74
C VAL A 183 -15.58 -12.18 16.94
N SER A 184 -16.22 -12.66 15.87
CA SER A 184 -17.53 -13.30 15.95
C SER A 184 -17.49 -14.60 16.74
N SER A 185 -16.44 -15.41 16.58
CA SER A 185 -16.28 -16.66 17.35
C SER A 185 -15.98 -16.41 18.82
N SER A 186 -15.23 -15.35 19.14
CA SER A 186 -14.79 -15.09 20.51
C SER A 186 -15.76 -14.23 21.33
N TRP A 187 -16.26 -13.14 20.74
CA TRP A 187 -17.06 -12.12 21.42
C TRP A 187 -18.49 -11.99 20.86
N GLY A 188 -18.84 -12.82 19.87
CA GLY A 188 -20.16 -12.89 19.30
C GLY A 188 -20.42 -11.94 18.11
N PRO A 189 -21.56 -12.10 17.41
CA PRO A 189 -21.84 -11.40 16.16
C PRO A 189 -21.98 -9.87 16.29
N ALA A 190 -22.47 -9.39 17.43
CA ALA A 190 -22.61 -7.95 17.68
C ALA A 190 -21.24 -7.25 17.74
N ALA A 191 -20.28 -7.85 18.44
CA ALA A 191 -18.91 -7.36 18.51
C ALA A 191 -18.23 -7.40 17.13
N ALA A 192 -18.44 -8.47 16.36
CA ALA A 192 -17.94 -8.59 15.00
C ALA A 192 -18.48 -7.49 14.08
N THR A 193 -19.76 -7.14 14.20
CA THR A 193 -20.38 -6.05 13.44
C THR A 193 -19.72 -4.71 13.75
N ILE A 194 -19.50 -4.41 15.04
CA ILE A 194 -18.84 -3.15 15.47
C ILE A 194 -17.41 -3.09 14.94
N VAL A 195 -16.64 -4.17 15.10
CA VAL A 195 -15.26 -4.25 14.59
C VAL A 195 -15.24 -4.12 13.07
N THR A 196 -16.19 -4.74 12.36
CA THR A 196 -16.31 -4.60 10.90
C THR A 196 -16.53 -3.15 10.49
N ILE A 197 -17.44 -2.44 11.16
CA ILE A 197 -17.69 -1.03 10.89
C ILE A 197 -16.43 -0.20 11.14
N LEU A 198 -15.69 -0.48 12.23
CA LEU A 198 -14.42 0.19 12.49
C LEU A 198 -13.39 -0.07 11.38
N ILE A 199 -13.27 -1.31 10.89
CA ILE A 199 -12.38 -1.66 9.75
C ILE A 199 -12.79 -0.90 8.48
N LEU A 200 -14.09 -0.80 8.20
CA LEU A 200 -14.58 -0.07 7.03
C LEU A 200 -14.30 1.44 7.16
N VAL A 201 -14.50 2.02 8.34
CA VAL A 201 -14.19 3.43 8.61
C VAL A 201 -12.69 3.70 8.46
N THR A 202 -11.83 2.82 8.95
CA THR A 202 -10.37 2.97 8.85
C THR A 202 -9.85 2.73 7.43
N ALA A 203 -10.46 1.81 6.67
CA ALA A 203 -10.19 1.63 5.25
C ALA A 203 -10.58 2.88 4.45
N PHE A 204 -11.78 3.42 4.67
CA PHE A 204 -12.27 4.65 4.02
C PHE A 204 -11.37 5.86 4.34
N ALA A 205 -10.98 5.98 5.60
CA ALA A 205 -10.03 6.95 6.09
C ALA A 205 -8.68 6.93 5.37
N SER A 206 -8.11 5.73 5.24
CA SER A 206 -6.83 5.51 4.57
C SER A 206 -6.89 5.96 3.12
N VAL A 207 -7.91 5.51 2.37
CA VAL A 207 -8.09 5.93 0.97
C VAL A 207 -8.34 7.43 0.85
N TYR A 208 -9.11 8.02 1.76
CA TYR A 208 -9.37 9.47 1.77
C TYR A 208 -8.07 10.28 1.97
N GLY A 209 -7.24 9.89 2.94
CA GLY A 209 -5.96 10.55 3.23
C GLY A 209 -4.92 10.35 2.12
N ASN A 210 -4.82 9.13 1.59
CA ASN A 210 -3.88 8.77 0.53
C ASN A 210 -4.14 9.57 -0.75
N LEU A 211 -5.41 9.69 -1.17
CA LEU A 211 -5.75 10.43 -2.37
C LEU A 211 -5.28 11.88 -2.28
N LEU A 212 -5.49 12.53 -1.13
CA LEU A 212 -5.04 13.90 -0.92
C LEU A 212 -3.51 14.01 -1.03
N GLY A 213 -2.77 13.12 -0.36
CA GLY A 213 -1.31 13.12 -0.41
C GLY A 213 -0.78 12.92 -1.83
N TYR A 214 -1.36 11.96 -2.56
CA TYR A 214 -0.91 11.63 -3.91
C TYR A 214 -1.18 12.70 -4.96
N THR A 215 -2.16 13.58 -4.77
CA THR A 215 -2.38 14.70 -5.71
C THR A 215 -1.26 15.76 -5.68
N ARG A 216 -0.52 15.86 -4.57
CA ARG A 216 0.51 16.88 -4.38
C ARG A 216 1.79 16.61 -5.16
N VAL A 217 2.16 15.34 -5.32
CA VAL A 217 3.39 14.94 -6.04
C VAL A 217 3.36 15.36 -7.52
N PRO A 218 2.36 14.99 -8.34
CA PRO A 218 2.30 15.42 -9.74
C PRO A 218 2.08 16.93 -9.87
N TYR A 219 1.41 17.56 -8.90
CA TYR A 219 1.26 19.01 -8.86
C TYR A 219 2.61 19.72 -8.66
N ALA A 220 3.38 19.33 -7.65
CA ALA A 220 4.71 19.90 -7.39
C ALA A 220 5.64 19.67 -8.59
N ALA A 221 5.64 18.45 -9.13
CA ALA A 221 6.41 18.13 -10.33
C ALA A 221 5.98 18.97 -11.56
N ALA A 222 4.70 19.30 -11.70
CA ALA A 222 4.21 20.14 -12.78
C ALA A 222 4.53 21.63 -12.55
N ALA A 223 4.47 22.09 -11.30
CA ALA A 223 4.85 23.45 -10.90
C ALA A 223 6.35 23.71 -11.13
N ASP A 224 7.20 22.72 -10.83
CA ASP A 224 8.64 22.73 -11.14
C ASP A 224 8.93 22.56 -12.64
N GLY A 225 7.88 22.42 -13.45
CA GLY A 225 7.98 22.29 -14.90
C GLY A 225 8.53 20.93 -15.36
N VAL A 226 8.76 19.96 -14.45
CA VAL A 226 9.25 18.59 -14.73
C VAL A 226 8.14 17.58 -15.06
N PHE A 227 6.88 17.96 -14.91
CA PHE A 227 5.70 17.15 -15.30
C PHE A 227 4.76 17.89 -16.29
N LEU A 228 3.64 17.26 -16.64
CA LEU A 228 2.65 17.80 -17.58
C LEU A 228 1.98 19.06 -17.02
N ARG A 229 1.97 20.15 -17.81
CA ARG A 229 1.44 21.48 -17.42
C ARG A 229 0.03 21.48 -16.81
N PRO A 230 -0.96 20.69 -17.29
CA PRO A 230 -2.30 20.68 -16.71
C PRO A 230 -2.33 20.31 -15.23
N PHE A 231 -1.37 19.51 -14.75
CA PHE A 231 -1.31 19.11 -13.34
C PHE A 231 -0.85 20.24 -12.40
N ALA A 232 -0.35 21.35 -12.93
CA ALA A 232 -0.02 22.55 -12.16
C ALA A 232 -1.26 23.42 -11.86
N HIS A 233 -2.44 23.07 -12.39
CA HIS A 233 -3.66 23.80 -12.10
C HIS A 233 -4.11 23.59 -10.64
N LEU A 234 -4.53 24.68 -9.99
CA LEU A 234 -5.14 24.66 -8.67
C LEU A 234 -6.56 25.18 -8.77
N ASN A 235 -7.48 24.50 -8.08
CA ASN A 235 -8.84 24.96 -7.96
C ASN A 235 -8.91 26.32 -7.23
N ALA A 236 -9.56 27.30 -7.84
CA ALA A 236 -9.62 28.67 -7.31
C ALA A 236 -10.26 28.79 -5.91
N LYS A 237 -11.24 27.92 -5.59
CA LYS A 237 -12.04 28.03 -4.35
C LYS A 237 -11.36 27.37 -3.15
N HIS A 238 -10.75 26.21 -3.35
CA HIS A 238 -10.24 25.37 -2.26
C HIS A 238 -8.72 25.14 -2.33
N ARG A 239 -8.04 25.64 -3.36
CA ARG A 239 -6.58 25.57 -3.56
C ARG A 239 -6.01 24.15 -3.49
N PHE A 240 -6.75 23.16 -3.99
CA PHE A 240 -6.22 21.81 -4.20
C PHE A 240 -5.96 21.54 -5.69
N PRO A 241 -5.05 20.60 -6.04
CA PRO A 241 -4.77 20.24 -7.43
C PRO A 241 -5.90 19.36 -7.99
N ASP A 242 -6.86 19.98 -8.67
CA ASP A 242 -8.08 19.33 -9.15
C ASP A 242 -7.85 18.42 -10.35
N VAL A 243 -7.00 18.80 -11.29
CA VAL A 243 -6.63 17.95 -12.43
C VAL A 243 -5.95 16.68 -11.93
N SER A 244 -5.00 16.80 -10.99
CA SER A 244 -4.35 15.64 -10.36
C SER A 244 -5.37 14.75 -9.65
N LEU A 245 -6.31 15.34 -8.91
CA LEU A 245 -7.35 14.60 -8.20
C LEU A 245 -8.23 13.80 -9.14
N VAL A 246 -8.74 14.43 -10.19
CA VAL A 246 -9.63 13.80 -11.16
C VAL A 246 -8.90 12.69 -11.92
N VAL A 247 -7.70 12.94 -12.43
CA VAL A 247 -6.95 11.92 -13.19
C VAL A 247 -6.58 10.73 -12.30
N MET A 248 -6.08 10.98 -11.08
CA MET A 248 -5.71 9.89 -10.16
C MET A 248 -6.94 9.09 -9.72
N GLY A 249 -8.07 9.77 -9.47
CA GLY A 249 -9.33 9.13 -9.13
C GLY A 249 -9.89 8.29 -10.26
N LEU A 250 -9.94 8.81 -11.50
CA LEU A 250 -10.41 8.07 -12.66
C LEU A 250 -9.55 6.83 -12.93
N LEU A 251 -8.22 6.95 -12.86
CA LEU A 251 -7.32 5.81 -13.00
C LEU A 251 -7.51 4.78 -11.88
N ALA A 252 -7.80 5.23 -10.66
CA ALA A 252 -8.13 4.33 -9.55
C ALA A 252 -9.46 3.59 -9.79
N LEU A 253 -10.47 4.25 -10.35
CA LEU A 253 -11.75 3.61 -10.71
C LEU A 253 -11.55 2.53 -11.79
N VAL A 254 -10.72 2.79 -12.80
CA VAL A 254 -10.36 1.77 -13.81
C VAL A 254 -9.65 0.60 -13.16
N ALA A 255 -8.72 0.86 -12.23
CA ALA A 255 -8.02 -0.19 -11.49
C ALA A 255 -8.96 -1.03 -10.59
N CYS A 256 -10.11 -0.49 -10.15
CA CYS A 256 -11.12 -1.25 -9.41
C CYS A 256 -11.78 -2.38 -10.22
N LEU A 257 -11.59 -2.40 -11.55
CA LEU A 257 -12.10 -3.49 -12.40
C LEU A 257 -11.30 -4.78 -12.26
N PHE A 258 -10.10 -4.71 -11.69
CA PHE A 258 -9.20 -5.85 -11.51
C PHE A 258 -9.29 -6.42 -10.08
N PRO A 259 -9.01 -7.72 -9.89
CA PRO A 259 -8.91 -8.34 -8.57
C PRO A 259 -7.86 -7.68 -7.67
N LEU A 260 -8.11 -7.67 -6.36
CA LEU A 260 -7.25 -7.01 -5.37
C LEU A 260 -5.79 -7.48 -5.43
N ASP A 261 -5.58 -8.79 -5.52
CA ASP A 261 -4.27 -9.43 -5.61
C ASP A 261 -3.50 -8.97 -6.86
N GLN A 262 -4.16 -8.87 -8.01
CA GLN A 262 -3.53 -8.38 -9.24
C GLN A 262 -3.14 -6.91 -9.13
N VAL A 263 -4.00 -6.08 -8.52
CA VAL A 263 -3.71 -4.65 -8.30
C VAL A 263 -2.55 -4.47 -7.32
N ILE A 264 -2.50 -5.25 -6.23
CA ILE A 264 -1.38 -5.25 -5.27
C ILE A 264 -0.09 -5.69 -5.96
N ASN A 265 -0.12 -6.79 -6.72
CA ASN A 265 1.06 -7.29 -7.44
C ASN A 265 1.59 -6.24 -8.44
N ALA A 266 0.71 -5.62 -9.22
CA ALA A 266 1.07 -4.56 -10.16
C ALA A 266 1.63 -3.31 -9.44
N LEU A 267 1.00 -2.90 -8.34
CA LEU A 267 1.45 -1.78 -7.51
C LEU A 267 2.84 -2.02 -6.95
N THR A 268 3.04 -3.13 -6.25
CA THR A 268 4.31 -3.47 -5.60
C THR A 268 5.42 -3.59 -6.62
N THR A 269 5.16 -4.23 -7.76
CA THR A 269 6.12 -4.32 -8.88
C THR A 269 6.55 -2.93 -9.38
N GLY A 270 5.59 -2.03 -9.57
CA GLY A 270 5.88 -0.66 -9.99
C GLY A 270 6.73 0.10 -8.96
N ILE A 271 6.44 -0.07 -7.67
CA ILE A 271 7.23 0.53 -6.58
C ILE A 271 8.65 -0.03 -6.57
N VAL A 272 8.82 -1.35 -6.70
CA VAL A 272 10.13 -1.97 -6.72
C VAL A 272 11.01 -1.36 -7.82
N LEU A 273 10.51 -1.30 -9.05
CA LEU A 273 11.27 -0.82 -10.20
C LEU A 273 11.53 0.68 -10.14
N ILE A 274 10.48 1.47 -9.93
CA ILE A 274 10.52 2.93 -10.13
C ILE A 274 11.05 3.63 -8.89
N GLN A 275 10.76 3.11 -7.70
CA GLN A 275 11.11 3.74 -6.43
C GLN A 275 12.26 3.02 -5.75
N SER A 276 12.10 1.74 -5.39
CA SER A 276 13.04 1.05 -4.50
C SER A 276 14.44 0.89 -5.09
N ILE A 277 14.53 0.35 -6.32
CA ILE A 277 15.83 0.18 -7.01
C ILE A 277 16.44 1.55 -7.33
N ALA A 278 15.62 2.50 -7.81
CA ALA A 278 16.08 3.84 -8.13
C ALA A 278 16.65 4.58 -6.91
N GLN A 279 16.01 4.45 -5.74
CA GLN A 279 16.50 5.03 -4.48
C GLN A 279 17.84 4.42 -4.06
N ILE A 280 18.04 3.11 -4.20
CA ILE A 280 19.31 2.45 -3.90
C ILE A 280 20.42 2.99 -4.83
N VAL A 281 20.14 3.06 -6.13
CA VAL A 281 21.07 3.64 -7.12
C VAL A 281 21.39 5.10 -6.78
N ALA A 282 20.38 5.89 -6.38
CA ALA A 282 20.56 7.28 -6.00
C ALA A 282 21.47 7.43 -4.76
N VAL A 283 21.29 6.62 -3.72
CA VAL A 283 22.16 6.64 -2.54
C VAL A 283 23.60 6.32 -2.90
N VAL A 284 23.83 5.30 -3.74
CA VAL A 284 25.17 4.95 -4.22
C VAL A 284 25.79 6.09 -5.04
N ALA A 285 25.00 6.75 -5.90
CA ALA A 285 25.45 7.87 -6.70
C ALA A 285 25.79 9.11 -5.85
N ILE A 286 24.96 9.44 -4.85
CA ILE A 286 25.19 10.54 -3.89
C ILE A 286 26.50 10.29 -3.13
N HIS A 287 26.70 9.06 -2.65
CA HIS A 287 27.92 8.68 -1.93
C HIS A 287 29.16 8.77 -2.83
N ARG A 288 29.10 8.28 -4.07
CA ARG A 288 30.20 8.37 -5.05
C ARG A 288 30.55 9.82 -5.42
N ARG A 289 29.58 10.73 -5.40
CA ARG A 289 29.79 12.16 -5.65
C ARG A 289 30.31 12.93 -4.43
N GLY A 290 30.50 12.27 -3.29
CA GLY A 290 31.01 12.91 -2.06
C GLY A 290 30.03 13.92 -1.44
N ILE A 291 28.74 13.87 -1.79
CA ILE A 291 27.73 14.77 -1.24
C ILE A 291 27.46 14.35 0.20
N LYS A 292 27.70 15.27 1.16
CA LYS A 292 27.44 15.01 2.58
C LYS A 292 25.94 14.98 2.85
N ALA A 293 25.38 13.78 2.97
CA ALA A 293 23.99 13.59 3.36
C ALA A 293 23.78 13.91 4.86
N PRO A 294 22.64 14.52 5.25
CA PRO A 294 22.32 14.81 6.66
C PRO A 294 22.24 13.56 7.54
N TYR A 295 21.93 12.40 6.95
CA TYR A 295 21.89 11.11 7.62
C TYR A 295 22.90 10.15 6.97
N GLN A 296 23.63 9.41 7.80
CA GLN A 296 24.55 8.36 7.35
C GLN A 296 23.97 6.99 7.67
N MET A 297 23.90 6.13 6.65
CA MET A 297 23.39 4.77 6.78
C MET A 297 24.38 3.92 7.58
N TRP A 298 23.90 3.28 8.65
CA TRP A 298 24.69 2.35 9.45
C TRP A 298 25.15 1.16 8.59
N LEU A 299 26.43 0.76 8.70
CA LEU A 299 27.04 -0.35 7.94
C LEU A 299 26.95 -0.22 6.41
N TYR A 300 26.88 1.00 5.87
CA TYR A 300 26.86 1.20 4.42
C TYR A 300 28.05 0.50 3.73
N PRO A 301 27.85 -0.25 2.62
CA PRO A 301 26.61 -0.41 1.83
C PRO A 301 25.76 -1.65 2.16
N VAL A 302 26.02 -2.37 3.26
CA VAL A 302 25.39 -3.67 3.54
C VAL A 302 23.85 -3.62 3.56
N PRO A 303 23.18 -2.68 4.27
CA PRO A 303 21.71 -2.64 4.25
C PRO A 303 21.13 -2.35 2.86
N ALA A 304 21.83 -1.55 2.04
CA ALA A 304 21.40 -1.25 0.68
C ALA A 304 21.47 -2.50 -0.23
N LEU A 305 22.49 -3.34 -0.07
CA LEU A 305 22.61 -4.60 -0.80
C LEU A 305 21.55 -5.62 -0.38
N ILE A 306 21.29 -5.75 0.93
CA ILE A 306 20.22 -6.63 1.45
C ILE A 306 18.87 -6.19 0.90
N ALA A 307 18.58 -4.88 0.94
CA ALA A 307 17.36 -4.33 0.37
C ALA A 307 17.26 -4.63 -1.13
N LEU A 308 18.35 -4.45 -1.90
CA LEU A 308 18.36 -4.74 -3.33
C LEU A 308 18.02 -6.21 -3.63
N ILE A 309 18.64 -7.15 -2.92
CA ILE A 309 18.37 -8.59 -3.08
C ILE A 309 16.90 -8.89 -2.75
N GLY A 310 16.40 -8.35 -1.63
CA GLY A 310 15.01 -8.52 -1.23
C GLY A 310 14.02 -7.99 -2.27
N TRP A 311 14.28 -6.79 -2.80
CA TRP A 311 13.45 -6.19 -3.84
C TRP A 311 13.46 -7.00 -5.15
N ILE A 312 14.62 -7.50 -5.58
CA ILE A 312 14.72 -8.38 -6.75
C ILE A 312 13.92 -9.67 -6.54
N PHE A 313 14.01 -10.29 -5.36
CA PHE A 313 13.27 -11.50 -5.03
C PHE A 313 11.75 -11.28 -5.09
N ILE A 314 11.27 -10.16 -4.52
CA ILE A 314 9.85 -9.77 -4.56
C ILE A 314 9.40 -9.51 -5.99
N PHE A 315 10.21 -8.81 -6.78
CA PHE A 315 9.91 -8.52 -8.18
C PHE A 315 9.72 -9.79 -9.01
N GLN A 316 10.62 -10.76 -8.86
CA GLN A 316 10.52 -12.06 -9.54
C GLN A 316 9.28 -12.86 -9.11
N SER A 317 8.84 -12.64 -7.87
CA SER A 317 7.69 -13.33 -7.29
C SER A 317 6.34 -12.77 -7.75
N ALA A 318 6.27 -11.55 -8.30
CA ALA A 318 5.01 -10.86 -8.58
C ALA A 318 4.17 -11.44 -9.74
N GLY A 319 4.73 -12.39 -10.49
CA GLY A 319 4.09 -13.05 -11.62
C GLY A 319 4.23 -12.27 -12.93
N GLY A 320 4.11 -12.99 -14.04
CA GLY A 320 4.38 -12.47 -15.39
C GLY A 320 3.59 -11.21 -15.76
N PRO A 321 2.27 -11.15 -15.56
CA PRO A 321 1.47 -9.96 -15.91
C PRO A 321 1.87 -8.71 -15.12
N ALA A 322 2.13 -8.83 -13.82
CA ALA A 322 2.53 -7.70 -12.98
C ALA A 322 3.92 -7.19 -13.37
N ILE A 323 4.88 -8.10 -13.60
CA ILE A 323 6.23 -7.80 -14.09
C ILE A 323 6.15 -7.04 -15.42
N LEU A 324 5.34 -7.54 -16.38
CA LEU A 324 5.13 -6.89 -17.66
C LEU A 324 4.56 -5.49 -17.49
N PHE A 325 3.54 -5.33 -16.64
CA PHE A 325 2.96 -4.02 -16.34
C PHE A 325 4.01 -3.05 -15.77
N GLY A 326 4.85 -3.51 -14.84
CA GLY A 326 5.94 -2.73 -14.26
C GLY A 326 6.96 -2.28 -15.30
N LEU A 327 7.41 -3.21 -16.16
CA LEU A 327 8.38 -2.94 -17.23
C LEU A 327 7.80 -1.99 -18.29
N VAL A 328 6.56 -2.20 -18.71
CA VAL A 328 5.86 -1.32 -19.66
C VAL A 328 5.69 0.07 -19.08
N SER A 329 5.32 0.18 -17.80
CA SER A 329 5.19 1.47 -17.11
C SER A 329 6.53 2.20 -17.03
N LEU A 330 7.61 1.50 -16.71
CA LEU A 330 8.96 2.06 -16.69
C LEU A 330 9.39 2.51 -18.09
N ALA A 331 9.18 1.67 -19.11
CA ALA A 331 9.50 1.99 -20.50
C ALA A 331 8.69 3.20 -21.00
N ALA A 332 7.39 3.25 -20.72
CA ALA A 332 6.54 4.39 -21.07
C ALA A 332 7.00 5.68 -20.39
N GLY A 333 7.39 5.60 -19.10
CA GLY A 333 7.97 6.73 -18.36
C GLY A 333 9.30 7.21 -18.96
N ALA A 334 10.19 6.28 -19.31
CA ALA A 334 11.46 6.59 -19.96
C ALA A 334 11.25 7.23 -21.34
N VAL A 335 10.37 6.68 -22.17
CA VAL A 335 10.01 7.25 -23.48
C VAL A 335 9.44 8.65 -23.31
N ALA A 336 8.50 8.86 -22.38
CA ALA A 336 7.95 10.18 -22.10
C ALA A 336 9.02 11.19 -21.66
N PHE A 337 9.97 10.75 -20.83
CA PHE A 337 11.12 11.55 -20.42
C PHE A 337 12.01 11.93 -21.61
N PHE A 338 12.42 10.96 -22.45
CA PHE A 338 13.28 11.23 -23.60
C PHE A 338 12.61 12.12 -24.65
N VAL A 339 11.32 11.89 -24.96
CA VAL A 339 10.55 12.74 -25.89
C VAL A 339 10.50 14.18 -25.38
N ARG A 340 10.29 14.36 -24.09
CA ARG A 340 10.30 15.69 -23.47
C ARG A 340 11.69 16.31 -23.49
N ALA A 341 12.72 15.58 -23.05
CA ALA A 341 14.09 16.05 -23.01
C ALA A 341 14.57 16.50 -24.40
N PHE A 342 14.20 15.74 -25.44
CA PHE A 342 14.45 16.09 -26.83
C PHE A 342 13.75 17.40 -27.24
N ARG A 343 12.46 17.56 -26.92
CA ARG A 343 11.68 18.77 -27.25
C ARG A 343 12.13 20.02 -26.50
N LYS A 344 12.65 19.87 -25.29
CA LYS A 344 13.10 20.99 -24.44
C LYS A 344 14.61 21.24 -24.49
N HIS A 345 15.37 20.41 -25.22
CA HIS A 345 16.84 20.43 -25.21
C HIS A 345 17.43 20.33 -23.79
N GLU A 346 16.78 19.55 -22.93
CA GLU A 346 17.25 19.21 -21.58
C GLU A 346 18.16 17.95 -21.68
N TRP A 347 19.02 17.71 -20.68
CA TRP A 347 19.82 16.50 -20.61
C TRP A 347 18.97 15.23 -20.88
N PRO A 348 19.43 14.29 -21.73
CA PRO A 348 20.77 14.15 -22.31
C PRO A 348 20.96 14.84 -23.67
N PHE A 349 19.98 15.59 -24.18
CA PHE A 349 20.01 16.24 -25.49
C PHE A 349 20.35 17.74 -25.42
N GLU A 350 20.93 18.17 -24.31
CA GLU A 350 21.50 19.51 -24.17
C GLU A 350 22.52 19.72 -25.29
N ARG A 351 22.31 20.77 -26.09
CA ARG A 351 23.37 21.24 -26.98
C ARG A 351 24.49 21.75 -26.09
N GLN A 352 25.62 21.03 -26.04
CA GLN A 352 26.83 21.58 -25.47
C GLN A 352 27.05 22.93 -26.15
N ALA A 353 26.97 24.02 -25.38
CA ALA A 353 27.41 25.31 -25.86
C ALA A 353 28.86 25.11 -26.29
N ALA A 354 29.13 25.29 -27.59
CA ALA A 354 30.48 25.29 -28.13
C ALA A 354 31.30 26.25 -27.26
N ARG A 355 32.28 25.71 -26.54
CA ARG A 355 33.26 26.51 -25.79
C ARG A 355 34.28 27.09 -26.75
#